data_AF-A0A7J9MDU5-F1
#
_entry.id   AF-A0A7J9MDU5-F1
#
_cell.length_a   1.000
_cell.length_b   1.000
_cell.length_c   1.000
_cell.angle_alpha   90.00
_cell.angle_beta   90.00
_cell.angle_gamma   90.00
#
_symmetry.space_group_name_H-M   'P 1'
#
loop_
_entity.id
_entity.type
_entity.pdbx_description
1 polymer ?
#
loop_
_entity_poly.entity_id
_entity_poly.type
_entity_poly.pdbx_seq_one_letter_code
_entity_poly.pdbx_strand_id
1 'polypeptide(L)'
;MAFTMGFNFLLLLAMAATNLLSLYHLSSTFQSPKPSPPVPIHIPQHLLRHLNDIRATINHLTASTSDSKRTSPVPHDLVLHSQVAPIASSCHRHPYLLRRYMNYTPFSTCPYDLDLQETLILNGCHPLPRRRCFSKTPPKPTSSLPLNPFPTALPDSYVIWTKYSCKSFACLLQNNPIDFDLNARRSSLLKYASELDLPVNRFMQLAKSANSVIRLGIDIGGGTGTFAALMKIFYNVTMLTTTLNVNAPYSEAVAARGLVPLHVPLQQRLPVFDGTMDLVRCGRAVNRWIPLPVMEFMFYDVDRVLRGGGYLWLDRFFCKAMDLEEVYEPMIGKLGYKKVKWAVANKTDPSGLKNGEVYLTAVLQKPVSR
;
A
#
# COMPACT_ATOMS: atom_id res chain seq x y z
N MET A 1 67.20 48.94 -3.86
CA MET A 1 66.90 47.93 -2.82
C MET A 1 66.16 48.54 -1.60
N ALA A 2 65.22 49.47 -1.81
CA ALA A 2 64.40 50.05 -0.72
C ALA A 2 62.88 49.91 -0.98
N PHE A 3 62.45 49.72 -2.23
CA PHE A 3 61.05 49.52 -2.58
C PHE A 3 60.52 48.09 -2.33
N THR A 4 61.41 47.08 -2.38
CA THR A 4 61.03 45.67 -2.19
C THR A 4 60.78 45.29 -0.73
N MET A 5 61.37 46.01 0.23
CA MET A 5 61.08 45.84 1.66
C MET A 5 59.77 46.53 2.08
N GLY A 6 59.43 47.67 1.46
CA GLY A 6 58.18 48.39 1.74
C GLY A 6 56.94 47.61 1.31
N PHE A 7 56.99 46.93 0.15
CA PHE A 7 55.87 46.10 -0.33
C PHE A 7 55.65 44.86 0.54
N ASN A 8 56.72 44.18 0.97
CA ASN A 8 56.60 43.04 1.87
C ASN A 8 56.09 43.44 3.25
N PHE A 9 56.47 44.62 3.76
CA PHE A 9 55.96 45.14 5.02
C PHE A 9 54.47 45.53 4.92
N LEU A 10 54.04 46.11 3.79
CA LEU A 10 52.63 46.39 3.52
C LEU A 10 51.80 45.11 3.41
N LEU A 11 52.33 44.06 2.77
CA LEU A 11 51.67 42.76 2.69
C LEU A 11 51.53 42.10 4.08
N LEU A 12 52.58 42.22 4.91
CA LEU A 12 52.57 41.71 6.28
C LEU A 12 51.59 42.47 7.16
N LEU A 13 51.50 43.80 7.00
CA LEU A 13 50.49 44.62 7.69
C LEU A 13 49.08 44.29 7.20
N ALA A 14 48.87 44.06 5.91
CA ALA A 14 47.58 43.67 5.36
C ALA A 14 47.16 42.27 5.84
N MET A 15 48.07 41.31 5.89
CA MET A 15 47.83 39.97 6.46
C MET A 15 47.57 40.04 7.97
N ALA A 16 48.33 40.84 8.71
CA ALA A 16 48.11 41.02 10.15
C ALA A 16 46.76 41.71 10.42
N ALA A 17 46.40 42.73 9.63
CA ALA A 17 45.13 43.43 9.74
C ALA A 17 43.94 42.55 9.38
N THR A 18 44.03 41.73 8.33
CA THR A 18 42.96 40.78 7.97
C THR A 18 42.82 39.65 8.98
N ASN A 19 43.93 39.17 9.56
CA ASN A 19 43.89 38.20 10.65
C ASN A 19 43.32 38.80 11.94
N LEU A 20 43.65 40.05 12.27
CA LEU A 20 43.07 40.76 13.43
C LEU A 20 41.58 41.09 13.21
N LEU A 21 41.18 41.46 11.99
CA LEU A 21 39.76 41.69 11.67
C LEU A 21 38.96 40.38 11.70
N SER A 22 39.58 39.26 11.27
CA SER A 22 38.99 37.93 11.35
C SER A 22 38.88 37.45 12.80
N LEU A 23 39.92 37.68 13.61
CA LEU A 23 39.91 37.42 15.05
C LEU A 23 38.88 38.29 15.76
N TYR A 24 38.71 39.55 15.35
CA TYR A 24 37.69 40.46 15.90
C TYR A 24 36.27 40.02 15.50
N HIS A 25 36.05 39.51 14.28
CA HIS A 25 34.77 38.92 13.88
C HIS A 25 34.47 37.61 14.63
N LEU A 26 35.47 36.74 14.81
CA LEU A 26 35.36 35.51 15.60
C LEU A 26 35.17 35.79 17.10
N SER A 27 35.70 36.92 17.58
CA SER A 27 35.67 37.37 18.98
C SER A 27 34.47 38.27 19.34
N SER A 28 33.73 38.81 18.38
CA SER A 28 32.57 39.68 18.63
C SER A 28 31.23 38.98 18.38
N THR A 29 31.24 37.73 17.91
CA THR A 29 30.07 36.84 17.92
C THR A 29 30.03 35.88 19.11
N PHE A 30 30.82 36.14 20.15
CA PHE A 30 30.61 35.54 21.47
C PHE A 30 29.17 35.79 21.95
N GLN A 31 28.35 34.75 22.02
CA GLN A 31 27.62 34.35 23.23
C GLN A 31 27.51 32.80 23.31
N SER A 32 28.05 32.21 24.38
CA SER A 32 28.11 30.77 24.72
C SER A 32 26.74 30.13 25.02
N PRO A 33 26.62 28.78 25.16
CA PRO A 33 27.47 27.69 24.68
C PRO A 33 26.69 26.69 23.77
N LYS A 34 27.32 26.21 22.70
CA LYS A 34 26.91 24.95 22.05
C LYS A 34 27.67 23.77 22.67
N PRO A 35 27.01 22.61 22.82
CA PRO A 35 27.54 21.46 23.54
C PRO A 35 28.76 20.85 22.83
N SER A 36 29.67 20.31 23.64
CA SER A 36 30.74 19.41 23.21
C SER A 36 30.19 18.22 22.40
N PRO A 37 30.98 17.63 21.49
CA PRO A 37 30.57 16.48 20.70
C PRO A 37 30.19 15.30 21.61
N PRO A 38 29.18 14.48 21.27
CA PRO A 38 28.95 13.25 21.98
C PRO A 38 30.17 12.34 21.72
N VAL A 39 30.98 12.13 22.75
CA VAL A 39 31.74 10.89 22.88
C VAL A 39 30.75 9.77 22.60
N PRO A 40 31.01 8.84 21.66
CA PRO A 40 30.21 7.65 21.56
C PRO A 40 30.40 6.93 22.88
N ILE A 41 29.43 7.02 23.79
CA ILE A 41 29.31 6.06 24.87
C ILE A 41 28.99 4.78 24.13
N HIS A 42 30.03 3.99 23.85
CA HIS A 42 29.84 2.64 23.39
C HIS A 42 29.30 1.89 24.61
N ILE A 43 27.97 1.95 24.78
CA ILE A 43 27.29 1.11 25.76
C ILE A 43 27.58 -0.31 25.29
N PRO A 44 28.35 -1.09 26.06
CA PRO A 44 28.68 -2.44 25.66
C PRO A 44 27.38 -3.19 25.36
N GLN A 45 27.30 -3.89 24.23
CA GLN A 45 26.06 -4.58 23.83
C GLN A 45 25.57 -5.56 24.92
N HIS A 46 26.46 -6.05 25.77
CA HIS A 46 26.09 -6.87 26.92
C HIS A 46 25.28 -6.09 27.98
N LEU A 47 25.55 -4.80 28.19
CA LEU A 47 24.78 -3.92 29.08
C LEU A 47 23.43 -3.54 28.48
N LEU A 48 23.34 -3.35 27.16
CA LEU A 48 22.06 -3.17 26.47
C LEU A 48 21.21 -4.45 26.50
N ARG A 49 21.84 -5.63 26.32
CA ARG A 49 21.16 -6.92 26.51
C ARG A 49 20.72 -7.10 27.95
N HIS A 50 21.59 -6.84 28.93
CA HIS A 50 21.21 -6.90 30.34
C HIS A 50 20.06 -5.96 30.69
N LEU A 51 20.05 -4.72 30.18
CA LEU A 51 18.94 -3.80 30.40
C LEU A 51 17.65 -4.26 29.72
N ASN A 52 17.74 -4.86 28.53
CA ASN A 52 16.58 -5.44 27.85
C ASN A 52 16.07 -6.71 28.55
N ASP A 53 16.97 -7.54 29.08
CA ASP A 53 16.65 -8.75 29.84
C ASP A 53 16.07 -8.38 31.20
N ILE A 54 16.62 -7.38 31.88
CA ILE A 54 16.06 -6.81 33.12
C ILE A 54 14.68 -6.22 32.84
N ARG A 55 14.51 -5.48 31.74
CA ARG A 55 13.19 -4.92 31.34
C ARG A 55 12.19 -6.02 31.00
N ALA A 56 12.61 -7.07 30.28
CA ALA A 56 11.79 -8.23 29.97
C ALA A 56 11.41 -8.99 31.25
N THR A 57 12.36 -9.13 32.18
CA THR A 57 12.17 -9.80 33.47
C THR A 57 11.25 -8.99 34.39
N ILE A 58 11.38 -7.66 34.44
CA ILE A 58 10.47 -6.78 35.19
C ILE A 58 9.05 -6.83 34.60
N ASN A 59 8.91 -6.84 33.27
CA ASN A 59 7.61 -7.03 32.61
C ASN A 59 7.01 -8.42 32.92
N HIS A 60 7.86 -9.45 33.03
CA HIS A 60 7.43 -10.80 33.37
C HIS A 60 7.07 -10.96 34.86
N LEU A 61 7.78 -10.25 35.75
CA LEU A 61 7.54 -10.23 37.19
C LEU A 61 6.28 -9.42 37.55
N THR A 62 6.05 -8.27 36.88
CA THR A 62 4.81 -7.49 37.04
C THR A 62 3.57 -8.22 36.50
N ALA A 63 3.75 -9.13 35.54
CA ALA A 63 2.69 -10.06 35.10
C ALA A 63 2.42 -11.20 36.10
N SER A 64 3.37 -11.53 36.99
CA SER A 64 3.25 -12.63 37.96
C SER A 64 2.62 -12.23 39.30
N THR A 65 2.40 -10.95 39.56
CA THR A 65 1.87 -10.44 40.85
C THR A 65 0.37 -10.10 40.84
N SER A 66 -0.41 -10.52 39.83
CA SER A 66 -1.88 -10.40 39.90
C SER A 66 -2.50 -11.65 40.50
N ASP A 67 -3.01 -11.44 41.70
CA ASP A 67 -3.62 -12.37 42.64
C ASP A 67 -4.68 -13.33 42.06
N SER A 68 -4.84 -14.43 42.79
CA SER A 68 -5.70 -15.58 42.58
C SER A 68 -7.20 -15.25 42.40
N LYS A 69 -7.89 -16.13 41.67
CA LYS A 69 -9.34 -16.20 41.38
C LYS A 69 -9.91 -15.25 40.32
N ARG A 70 -9.72 -15.60 39.04
CA ARG A 70 -10.78 -15.45 38.02
C ARG A 70 -10.79 -16.64 37.06
N THR A 71 -11.89 -17.40 37.11
CA THR A 71 -12.26 -18.45 36.16
C THR A 71 -12.63 -17.86 34.81
N SER A 72 -11.64 -17.72 33.94
CA SER A 72 -11.73 -17.85 32.47
C SER A 72 -10.33 -17.51 31.90
N PRO A 73 -9.57 -18.44 31.30
CA PRO A 73 -8.23 -18.13 30.84
C PRO A 73 -8.35 -17.52 29.44
N VAL A 74 -8.77 -16.26 29.35
CA VAL A 74 -8.41 -15.49 28.15
C VAL A 74 -6.90 -15.34 28.22
N PRO A 75 -6.12 -15.81 27.22
CA PRO A 75 -4.66 -15.71 27.28
C PRO A 75 -4.27 -14.26 27.54
N HIS A 76 -3.40 -14.01 28.53
CA HIS A 76 -2.98 -12.65 28.90
C HIS A 76 -2.42 -11.89 27.69
N ASP A 77 -1.78 -12.58 26.76
CA ASP A 77 -1.30 -12.02 25.49
C ASP A 77 -2.44 -11.51 24.59
N LEU A 78 -3.58 -12.21 24.56
CA LEU A 78 -4.76 -11.79 23.82
C LEU A 78 -5.35 -10.49 24.40
N VAL A 79 -5.26 -10.33 25.73
CA VAL A 79 -5.66 -9.11 26.44
C VAL A 79 -4.63 -8.00 26.23
N LEU A 80 -3.34 -8.30 26.22
CA LEU A 80 -2.26 -7.33 25.93
C LEU A 80 -2.42 -6.73 24.53
N HIS A 81 -2.67 -7.56 23.51
CA HIS A 81 -2.96 -7.10 22.15
C HIS A 81 -4.28 -6.32 22.00
N SER A 82 -5.19 -6.46 22.98
CA SER A 82 -6.40 -5.64 23.04
C SER A 82 -6.15 -4.24 23.62
N GLN A 83 -5.13 -4.10 24.48
CA GLN A 83 -4.72 -2.84 25.11
C GLN A 83 -3.71 -2.07 24.25
N VAL A 84 -2.81 -2.81 23.58
CA VAL A 84 -1.90 -2.33 22.55
C VAL A 84 -2.51 -2.71 21.22
N ALA A 85 -3.53 -1.96 20.77
CA ALA A 85 -3.99 -2.11 19.39
C ALA A 85 -2.75 -2.08 18.49
N PRO A 86 -2.58 -2.99 17.52
CA PRO A 86 -1.43 -2.98 16.63
C PRO A 86 -1.48 -1.69 15.83
N ILE A 87 -0.86 -0.65 16.38
CA ILE A 87 -0.58 0.58 15.70
C ILE A 87 0.50 0.19 14.71
N ALA A 88 0.15 0.13 13.43
CA ALA A 88 1.13 -0.04 12.36
C ALA A 88 2.29 0.90 12.66
N SER A 89 3.53 0.39 12.62
CA SER A 89 4.68 1.14 13.11
C SER A 89 4.72 2.55 12.50
N SER A 90 4.37 2.76 11.24
CA SER A 90 4.36 4.10 10.63
C SER A 90 3.39 5.12 11.27
N CYS A 91 2.39 4.71 12.07
CA CYS A 91 1.48 5.65 12.71
C CYS A 91 2.09 6.51 13.80
N HIS A 92 3.09 6.01 14.54
CA HIS A 92 3.73 6.84 15.55
C HIS A 92 4.45 8.05 14.93
N ARG A 93 4.76 7.99 13.62
CA ARG A 93 5.36 9.10 12.86
C ARG A 93 4.36 10.20 12.50
N HIS A 94 3.06 9.98 12.73
CA HIS A 94 1.99 10.92 12.39
C HIS A 94 1.13 11.27 13.62
N PRO A 95 1.72 11.77 14.71
CA PRO A 95 1.04 11.93 16.00
C PRO A 95 -0.15 12.89 15.95
N TYR A 96 -0.09 13.93 15.12
CA TYR A 96 -1.21 14.87 14.94
C TYR A 96 -2.42 14.22 14.27
N LEU A 97 -2.21 13.52 13.15
CA LEU A 97 -3.26 12.80 12.43
C LEU A 97 -3.85 11.70 13.32
N LEU A 98 -2.99 10.97 14.05
CA LEU A 98 -3.40 9.94 14.97
C LEU A 98 -4.23 10.50 16.13
N ARG A 99 -3.84 11.63 16.73
CA ARG A 99 -4.62 12.28 17.80
C ARG A 99 -6.00 12.71 17.30
N ARG A 100 -6.07 13.31 16.11
CA ARG A 100 -7.35 13.69 15.49
C ARG A 100 -8.21 12.46 15.21
N TYR A 101 -7.60 11.37 14.74
CA TYR A 101 -8.30 10.12 14.49
C TYR A 101 -8.74 9.43 15.79
N MET A 102 -8.00 9.54 16.88
CA MET A 102 -8.39 8.96 18.16
C MET A 102 -9.30 9.88 18.99
N ASN A 103 -9.69 11.04 18.46
CA ASN A 103 -10.64 11.95 19.10
C ASN A 103 -12.09 11.51 18.81
N TYR A 104 -12.61 10.61 19.63
CA TYR A 104 -13.99 10.12 19.57
C TYR A 104 -14.51 9.85 20.98
N THR A 105 -15.83 9.80 21.14
CA THR A 105 -16.44 9.37 22.41
C THR A 105 -16.66 7.86 22.39
N PRO A 106 -16.16 7.10 23.38
CA PRO A 106 -16.45 5.67 23.44
C PRO A 106 -17.94 5.38 23.48
N PHE A 107 -18.36 4.29 22.84
CA PHE A 107 -19.75 3.82 22.77
C PHE A 107 -20.73 4.82 22.11
N SER A 108 -20.23 5.81 21.37
CA SER A 108 -21.04 6.69 20.52
C SER A 108 -20.84 6.38 19.03
N THR A 109 -21.53 7.09 18.14
CA THR A 109 -21.21 7.10 16.71
C THR A 109 -19.81 7.66 16.49
N CYS A 110 -19.00 7.01 15.64
CA CYS A 110 -17.69 7.53 15.27
C CYS A 110 -17.80 8.82 14.45
N PRO A 111 -16.82 9.74 14.56
CA PRO A 111 -16.66 10.82 13.59
C PRO A 111 -16.62 10.27 12.16
N TYR A 112 -17.34 10.92 11.25
CA TYR A 112 -17.35 10.53 9.84
C TYR A 112 -16.19 11.23 9.11
N ASP A 113 -15.00 10.66 9.23
CA ASP A 113 -13.73 11.26 8.81
C ASP A 113 -12.93 10.33 7.87
N LEU A 114 -13.60 9.87 6.81
CA LEU A 114 -13.00 8.97 5.82
C LEU A 114 -11.72 9.54 5.20
N ASP A 115 -11.60 10.86 4.99
CA ASP A 115 -10.38 11.45 4.43
C ASP A 115 -9.19 11.35 5.39
N LEU A 116 -9.45 11.46 6.69
CA LEU A 116 -8.42 11.25 7.71
C LEU A 116 -7.99 9.78 7.77
N GLN A 117 -8.94 8.85 7.61
CA GLN A 117 -8.68 7.42 7.52
C GLN A 117 -7.78 7.09 6.32
N GLU A 118 -8.16 7.55 5.12
CA GLU A 118 -7.39 7.38 3.90
C GLU A 118 -5.99 7.99 4.02
N THR A 119 -5.91 9.22 4.55
CA THR A 119 -4.62 9.91 4.76
C THR A 119 -3.70 9.10 5.68
N LEU A 120 -4.22 8.57 6.79
CA LEU A 120 -3.46 7.71 7.69
C LEU A 120 -2.99 6.44 6.95
N ILE A 121 -3.89 5.72 6.30
CA ILE A 121 -3.59 4.48 5.56
C ILE A 121 -2.48 4.71 4.52
N LEU A 122 -2.59 5.78 3.73
CA LEU A 122 -1.60 6.16 2.71
C LEU A 122 -0.24 6.53 3.31
N ASN A 123 -0.22 7.06 4.54
CA ASN A 123 0.99 7.32 5.32
C ASN A 123 1.52 6.09 6.09
N GLY A 124 1.00 4.90 5.77
CA GLY A 124 1.45 3.62 6.33
C GLY A 124 0.76 3.22 7.63
N CYS A 125 -0.27 3.94 8.07
CA CYS A 125 -1.12 3.51 9.18
C CYS A 125 -2.11 2.44 8.77
N HIS A 126 -1.63 1.21 8.58
CA HIS A 126 -2.51 0.09 8.32
C HIS A 126 -2.02 -1.19 9.03
N PRO A 127 -2.88 -1.90 9.78
CA PRO A 127 -4.28 -1.57 10.03
C PRO A 127 -4.43 -0.28 10.84
N LEU A 128 -5.55 0.42 10.66
CA LEU A 128 -5.86 1.60 11.47
C LEU A 128 -6.07 1.16 12.94
N PRO A 129 -5.70 2.01 13.91
CA PRO A 129 -6.03 1.77 15.31
C PRO A 129 -7.53 1.55 15.50
N ARG A 130 -7.92 0.57 16.32
CA ARG A 130 -9.33 0.31 16.58
C ARG A 130 -9.94 1.46 17.39
N ARG A 131 -11.09 1.96 16.96
CA ARG A 131 -11.91 2.89 17.74
C ARG A 131 -12.98 2.14 18.52
N ARG A 132 -13.27 2.58 19.75
CA ARG A 132 -14.37 2.08 20.58
C ARG A 132 -15.67 2.85 20.31
N CYS A 133 -16.00 3.10 19.06
CA CYS A 133 -17.23 3.79 18.63
C CYS A 133 -17.89 2.99 17.51
N PHE A 134 -19.16 3.30 17.21
CA PHE A 134 -19.93 2.61 16.18
C PHE A 134 -19.78 3.32 14.83
N SER A 135 -19.34 2.57 13.82
CA SER A 135 -19.16 3.08 12.46
C SER A 135 -20.47 3.61 11.89
N LYS A 136 -20.42 4.79 11.26
CA LYS A 136 -21.56 5.32 10.50
C LYS A 136 -21.71 4.52 9.21
N THR A 137 -22.89 3.94 8.98
CA THR A 137 -23.21 3.16 7.77
C THR A 137 -24.26 3.88 6.91
N PRO A 138 -24.30 3.61 5.60
CA PRO A 138 -25.43 4.00 4.76
C PRO A 138 -26.77 3.44 5.29
N PRO A 139 -27.91 3.98 4.85
CA PRO A 139 -29.22 3.42 5.17
C PRO A 139 -29.34 1.93 4.78
N LYS A 140 -30.28 1.23 5.43
CA LYS A 140 -30.53 -0.20 5.19
C LYS A 140 -30.76 -0.46 3.69
N PRO A 141 -30.13 -1.50 3.11
CA PRO A 141 -30.43 -1.92 1.75
C PRO A 141 -31.92 -2.21 1.57
N THR A 142 -32.51 -1.69 0.49
CA THR A 142 -33.94 -1.84 0.19
C THR A 142 -34.29 -3.17 -0.47
N SER A 143 -33.30 -3.93 -0.91
CA SER A 143 -33.48 -5.23 -1.56
C SER A 143 -32.40 -6.24 -1.16
N SER A 144 -32.64 -7.52 -1.47
CA SER A 144 -31.64 -8.58 -1.37
C SER A 144 -30.41 -8.26 -2.23
N LEU A 145 -29.26 -8.90 -1.91
CA LEU A 145 -28.04 -8.80 -2.71
C LEU A 145 -28.35 -8.91 -4.21
N PRO A 146 -27.78 -8.04 -5.07
CA PRO A 146 -28.05 -8.10 -6.49
C PRO A 146 -27.57 -9.45 -7.05
N LEU A 147 -28.49 -10.19 -7.67
CA LEU A 147 -28.20 -11.47 -8.34
C LEU A 147 -27.22 -11.28 -9.51
N ASN A 148 -27.23 -10.09 -10.12
CA ASN A 148 -26.35 -9.72 -11.22
C ASN A 148 -25.28 -8.71 -10.75
N PRO A 149 -23.98 -9.07 -10.79
CA PRO A 149 -22.89 -8.15 -10.44
C PRO A 149 -22.59 -7.11 -11.53
N PHE A 150 -23.36 -7.09 -12.63
CA PHE A 150 -23.33 -6.07 -13.69
C PHE A 150 -24.71 -5.41 -13.85
N PRO A 151 -25.18 -4.64 -12.86
CA PRO A 151 -26.41 -3.88 -13.01
C PRO A 151 -26.20 -2.72 -13.99
N THR A 152 -27.29 -2.22 -14.59
CA THR A 152 -27.26 -1.03 -15.46
C THR A 152 -26.76 0.21 -14.72
N ALA A 153 -27.09 0.33 -13.43
CA ALA A 153 -26.60 1.37 -12.55
C ALA A 153 -26.38 0.81 -11.15
N LEU A 154 -25.38 1.32 -10.45
CA LEU A 154 -25.17 1.03 -9.03
C LEU A 154 -26.12 1.91 -8.18
N PRO A 155 -26.69 1.38 -7.10
CA PRO A 155 -27.61 2.13 -6.25
C PRO A 155 -26.88 3.16 -5.39
N ASP A 156 -27.24 4.44 -5.53
CA ASP A 156 -26.62 5.54 -4.79
C ASP A 156 -26.84 5.45 -3.26
N SER A 157 -27.86 4.72 -2.81
CA SER A 157 -28.19 4.56 -1.39
C SER A 157 -27.12 3.78 -0.59
N TYR A 158 -26.22 3.07 -1.26
CA TYR A 158 -25.14 2.30 -0.60
C TYR A 158 -23.90 3.14 -0.27
N VAL A 159 -23.93 4.44 -0.53
CA VAL A 159 -22.79 5.34 -0.31
C VAL A 159 -23.23 6.54 0.52
N ILE A 160 -22.40 6.94 1.49
CA ILE A 160 -22.52 8.24 2.15
C ILE A 160 -21.69 9.26 1.35
N TRP A 161 -22.36 10.04 0.52
CA TRP A 161 -21.76 10.91 -0.51
C TRP A 161 -21.10 12.19 0.01
N THR A 162 -21.13 12.48 1.31
CA THR A 162 -20.76 13.79 1.84
C THR A 162 -19.34 14.23 1.47
N LYS A 163 -18.36 13.30 1.44
CA LYS A 163 -16.96 13.62 1.11
C LYS A 163 -16.62 13.72 -0.37
N TYR A 164 -17.40 13.09 -1.25
CA TYR A 164 -17.05 13.03 -2.68
C TYR A 164 -17.55 14.26 -3.42
N SER A 165 -16.83 14.73 -4.44
CA SER A 165 -17.31 15.81 -5.31
C SER A 165 -18.57 15.36 -6.06
N CYS A 166 -18.55 14.16 -6.64
CA CYS A 166 -19.73 13.51 -7.19
C CYS A 166 -20.68 13.03 -6.09
N LYS A 167 -21.99 13.19 -6.32
CA LYS A 167 -23.06 12.78 -5.38
C LYS A 167 -23.90 11.59 -5.85
N SER A 168 -23.47 10.93 -6.93
CA SER A 168 -24.09 9.73 -7.47
C SER A 168 -23.09 8.94 -8.32
N PHE A 169 -23.39 7.65 -8.55
CA PHE A 169 -22.66 6.83 -9.51
C PHE A 169 -22.83 7.33 -10.95
N ALA A 170 -23.98 7.95 -11.28
CA ALA A 170 -24.17 8.59 -12.57
C ALA A 170 -23.19 9.74 -12.80
N CYS A 171 -22.94 10.58 -11.78
CA CYS A 171 -21.91 11.61 -11.84
C CYS A 171 -20.51 11.02 -12.02
N LEU A 172 -20.20 9.92 -11.31
CA LEU A 172 -18.90 9.25 -11.43
C LEU A 172 -18.71 8.63 -12.83
N LEU A 173 -19.76 8.07 -13.43
CA LEU A 173 -19.73 7.57 -14.80
C LEU A 173 -19.43 8.69 -15.80
N GLN A 174 -19.99 9.89 -15.60
CA GLN A 174 -19.75 11.04 -16.47
C GLN A 174 -18.32 11.59 -16.33
N ASN A 175 -17.81 11.67 -15.10
CA ASN A 175 -16.50 12.29 -14.81
C ASN A 175 -15.32 11.31 -14.88
N ASN A 176 -15.56 10.02 -14.64
CA ASN A 176 -14.58 8.94 -14.70
C ASN A 176 -15.19 7.68 -15.35
N PRO A 177 -15.51 7.74 -16.66
CA PRO A 177 -16.12 6.62 -17.37
C PRO A 177 -15.22 5.38 -17.41
N ILE A 178 -13.89 5.56 -17.34
CA ILE A 178 -12.92 4.46 -17.41
C ILE A 178 -13.13 3.44 -16.28
N ASP A 179 -13.43 3.92 -15.08
CA ASP A 179 -13.58 3.06 -13.90
C ASP A 179 -15.03 2.68 -13.60
N PHE A 180 -15.98 3.56 -13.93
CA PHE A 180 -17.39 3.43 -13.55
C PHE A 180 -18.30 2.94 -14.68
N ASP A 181 -17.83 2.89 -15.94
CA ASP A 181 -18.53 2.14 -16.99
C ASP A 181 -18.25 0.64 -16.85
N LEU A 182 -19.07 -0.02 -16.04
CA LEU A 182 -18.94 -1.45 -15.73
C LEU A 182 -19.07 -2.32 -16.99
N ASN A 183 -19.89 -1.94 -17.95
CA ASN A 183 -20.15 -2.71 -19.16
C ASN A 183 -19.02 -2.55 -20.18
N ALA A 184 -18.54 -1.33 -20.41
CA ALA A 184 -17.36 -1.13 -21.24
C ALA A 184 -16.14 -1.84 -20.64
N ARG A 185 -15.96 -1.77 -19.31
CA ARG A 185 -14.87 -2.48 -18.63
C ARG A 185 -15.01 -3.99 -18.76
N ARG A 186 -16.22 -4.54 -18.59
CA ARG A 186 -16.51 -5.96 -18.82
C ARG A 186 -16.14 -6.38 -20.24
N SER A 187 -16.59 -5.64 -21.23
CA SER A 187 -16.28 -5.89 -22.65
C SER A 187 -14.79 -5.84 -22.93
N SER A 188 -14.06 -4.90 -22.31
CA SER A 188 -12.59 -4.80 -22.47
C SER A 188 -11.85 -6.04 -21.95
N LEU A 189 -12.36 -6.69 -20.90
CA LEU A 189 -11.75 -7.90 -20.32
C LEU A 189 -12.09 -9.19 -21.11
N LEU A 190 -13.00 -9.11 -22.07
CA LEU A 190 -13.41 -10.24 -22.92
C LEU A 190 -12.92 -10.10 -24.36
N LYS A 191 -12.49 -8.90 -24.76
CA LYS A 191 -12.05 -8.58 -26.12
C LYS A 191 -10.55 -8.78 -26.26
N TYR A 192 -10.13 -9.32 -27.42
CA TYR A 192 -8.76 -9.26 -27.89
C TYR A 192 -8.63 -8.13 -28.90
N ALA A 193 -7.88 -7.08 -28.58
CA ALA A 193 -7.63 -5.95 -29.47
C ALA A 193 -6.13 -5.76 -29.77
N SER A 194 -5.25 -6.17 -28.86
CA SER A 194 -3.80 -6.18 -29.07
C SER A 194 -3.12 -7.32 -28.34
N GLU A 195 -1.83 -7.50 -28.60
CA GLU A 195 -0.97 -8.47 -27.91
C GLU A 195 -0.90 -8.27 -26.39
N LEU A 196 -1.25 -7.09 -25.87
CA LEU A 196 -1.35 -6.85 -24.43
C LEU A 196 -2.60 -7.48 -23.82
N ASP A 197 -3.60 -7.85 -24.62
CA ASP A 197 -4.84 -8.40 -24.11
C ASP A 197 -4.69 -9.88 -23.75
N LEU A 198 -5.37 -10.24 -22.67
CA LEU A 198 -5.67 -11.61 -22.33
C LEU A 198 -7.13 -11.68 -21.90
N PRO A 199 -8.05 -12.00 -22.83
CA PRO A 199 -9.44 -12.21 -22.49
C PRO A 199 -9.61 -13.25 -21.38
N VAL A 200 -10.50 -12.99 -20.43
CA VAL A 200 -10.68 -13.88 -19.26
C VAL A 200 -11.01 -15.33 -19.67
N ASN A 201 -11.83 -15.52 -20.71
CA ASN A 201 -12.13 -16.85 -21.25
C ASN A 201 -10.89 -17.57 -21.78
N ARG A 202 -9.95 -16.85 -22.39
CA ARG A 202 -8.67 -17.42 -22.86
C ARG A 202 -7.77 -17.78 -21.69
N PHE A 203 -7.69 -16.94 -20.66
CA PHE A 203 -6.97 -17.27 -19.42
C PHE A 203 -7.53 -18.56 -18.79
N MET A 204 -8.85 -18.68 -18.66
CA MET A 204 -9.49 -19.86 -18.07
C MET A 204 -9.28 -21.12 -18.91
N GLN A 205 -9.30 -21.01 -20.25
CA GLN A 205 -8.94 -22.11 -21.15
C GLN A 205 -7.48 -22.55 -20.96
N LEU A 206 -6.56 -21.58 -20.84
CA LEU A 206 -5.14 -21.86 -20.60
C LEU A 206 -4.94 -22.59 -19.28
N ALA A 207 -5.52 -22.08 -18.19
CA ALA A 207 -5.43 -22.71 -16.86
C ALA A 207 -5.98 -24.14 -16.91
N LYS A 208 -7.14 -24.35 -17.54
CA LYS A 208 -7.72 -25.69 -17.75
C LYS A 208 -6.81 -26.62 -18.55
N SER A 209 -6.22 -26.14 -19.65
CA SER A 209 -5.29 -26.94 -20.47
C SER A 209 -4.02 -27.34 -19.73
N ALA A 210 -3.57 -26.50 -18.79
CA ALA A 210 -2.44 -26.76 -17.92
C ALA A 210 -2.82 -27.57 -16.66
N ASN A 211 -4.05 -28.10 -16.59
CA ASN A 211 -4.62 -28.80 -15.44
C ASN A 211 -4.52 -28.00 -14.11
N SER A 212 -4.60 -26.67 -14.19
CA SER A 212 -4.58 -25.79 -13.03
C SER A 212 -5.99 -25.25 -12.75
N VAL A 213 -6.50 -25.59 -11.57
CA VAL A 213 -7.85 -25.19 -11.13
C VAL A 213 -7.81 -23.80 -10.52
N ILE A 214 -8.70 -22.90 -10.97
CA ILE A 214 -8.85 -21.54 -10.43
C ILE A 214 -10.17 -21.47 -9.64
N ARG A 215 -10.09 -21.23 -8.33
CA ARG A 215 -11.23 -21.22 -7.38
C ARG A 215 -11.19 -19.99 -6.48
N LEU A 216 -9.99 -19.59 -6.05
CA LEU A 216 -9.74 -18.44 -5.19
C LEU A 216 -8.78 -17.47 -5.90
N GLY A 217 -9.10 -16.18 -5.86
CA GLY A 217 -8.18 -15.17 -6.37
C GLY A 217 -8.25 -13.81 -5.71
N ILE A 218 -7.22 -13.02 -5.96
CA ILE A 218 -7.09 -11.65 -5.47
C ILE A 218 -6.92 -10.72 -6.68
N ASP A 219 -7.73 -9.68 -6.74
CA ASP A 219 -7.63 -8.60 -7.71
C ASP A 219 -7.05 -7.35 -7.03
N ILE A 220 -5.74 -7.19 -7.15
CA ILE A 220 -4.99 -6.07 -6.58
C ILE A 220 -5.25 -4.82 -7.41
N GLY A 221 -5.73 -3.77 -6.74
CA GLY A 221 -6.15 -2.53 -7.38
C GLY A 221 -7.31 -2.73 -8.36
N GLY A 222 -8.29 -3.57 -8.01
CA GLY A 222 -9.39 -3.94 -8.91
C GLY A 222 -10.45 -2.87 -9.16
N GLY A 223 -10.30 -1.67 -8.56
CA GLY A 223 -11.21 -0.54 -8.74
C GLY A 223 -12.63 -0.88 -8.30
N THR A 224 -13.58 -0.81 -9.23
CA THR A 224 -14.99 -1.16 -9.00
C THR A 224 -15.27 -2.67 -8.98
N GLY A 225 -14.24 -3.53 -9.15
CA GLY A 225 -14.35 -5.00 -9.02
C GLY A 225 -14.85 -5.72 -10.27
N THR A 226 -14.67 -5.14 -11.47
CA THR A 226 -15.22 -5.72 -12.72
C THR A 226 -14.58 -7.05 -13.09
N PHE A 227 -13.27 -7.20 -12.88
CA PHE A 227 -12.61 -8.50 -13.08
C PHE A 227 -13.13 -9.53 -12.07
N ALA A 228 -13.21 -9.17 -10.80
CA ALA A 228 -13.77 -10.04 -9.76
C ALA A 228 -15.22 -10.48 -10.05
N ALA A 229 -16.07 -9.55 -10.52
CA ALA A 229 -17.44 -9.85 -10.95
C ALA A 229 -17.50 -10.87 -12.09
N LEU A 230 -16.65 -10.72 -13.11
CA LEU A 230 -16.56 -11.64 -14.24
C LEU A 230 -16.17 -13.04 -13.77
N MET A 231 -15.12 -13.12 -12.95
CA MET A 231 -14.60 -14.37 -12.40
C MET A 231 -15.65 -15.09 -11.54
N LYS A 232 -16.38 -14.35 -10.70
CA LYS A 232 -17.46 -14.90 -9.88
C LYS A 232 -18.61 -15.45 -10.71
N ILE A 233 -19.20 -14.64 -11.61
CA ILE A 233 -20.46 -15.01 -12.27
C ILE A 233 -20.28 -16.05 -13.38
N PHE A 234 -19.17 -16.01 -14.12
CA PHE A 234 -18.98 -16.91 -15.28
C PHE A 234 -18.14 -18.15 -14.97
N TYR A 235 -17.34 -18.11 -13.90
CA TYR A 235 -16.38 -19.18 -13.58
C TYR A 235 -16.47 -19.67 -12.13
N ASN A 236 -17.41 -19.15 -11.34
CA ASN A 236 -17.61 -19.50 -9.94
C ASN A 236 -16.35 -19.37 -9.07
N VAL A 237 -15.51 -18.37 -9.37
CA VAL A 237 -14.28 -18.08 -8.62
C VAL A 237 -14.59 -17.08 -7.51
N THR A 238 -14.18 -17.39 -6.28
CA THR A 238 -14.26 -16.45 -5.16
C THR A 238 -13.11 -15.47 -5.25
N MET A 239 -13.45 -14.18 -5.34
CA MET A 239 -12.48 -13.12 -5.57
C MET A 239 -12.50 -12.11 -4.42
N LEU A 240 -11.31 -11.78 -3.92
CA LEU A 240 -11.07 -10.62 -3.06
C LEU A 240 -10.60 -9.46 -3.95
N THR A 241 -11.13 -8.26 -3.74
CA THR A 241 -10.73 -7.07 -4.52
C THR A 241 -10.11 -6.03 -3.60
N THR A 242 -8.81 -5.78 -3.73
CA THR A 242 -8.18 -4.70 -2.95
C THR A 242 -8.48 -3.36 -3.60
N THR A 243 -8.95 -2.38 -2.83
CA THR A 243 -9.18 -1.02 -3.32
C THR A 243 -9.13 -0.02 -2.18
N LEU A 244 -8.94 1.26 -2.49
CA LEU A 244 -9.04 2.38 -1.55
C LEU A 244 -10.10 3.35 -2.05
N ASN A 245 -10.68 4.15 -1.17
CA ASN A 245 -11.72 5.12 -1.53
C ASN A 245 -11.13 6.52 -1.73
N VAL A 246 -10.06 6.57 -2.53
CA VAL A 246 -9.40 7.81 -2.95
C VAL A 246 -10.24 8.44 -4.05
N ASN A 247 -10.84 9.60 -3.75
CA ASN A 247 -11.69 10.41 -4.64
C ASN A 247 -13.00 9.76 -5.14
N ALA A 248 -13.19 8.45 -4.97
CA ALA A 248 -14.44 7.76 -5.31
C ALA A 248 -14.72 6.57 -4.36
N PRO A 249 -15.99 6.14 -4.21
CA PRO A 249 -16.40 5.07 -3.31
C PRO A 249 -16.19 3.68 -3.93
N TYR A 250 -14.94 3.31 -4.21
CA TYR A 250 -14.63 2.05 -4.90
C TYR A 250 -15.00 0.81 -4.06
N SER A 251 -14.76 0.84 -2.75
CA SER A 251 -15.07 -0.27 -1.84
C SER A 251 -16.58 -0.52 -1.76
N GLU A 252 -17.37 0.56 -1.68
CA GLU A 252 -18.82 0.50 -1.70
C GLU A 252 -19.32 0.06 -3.08
N ALA A 253 -18.71 0.48 -4.18
CA ALA A 253 -19.05 0.01 -5.53
C ALA A 253 -18.82 -1.50 -5.69
N VAL A 254 -17.72 -2.04 -5.13
CA VAL A 254 -17.44 -3.48 -5.10
C VAL A 254 -18.50 -4.20 -4.25
N ALA A 255 -18.77 -3.72 -3.03
CA ALA A 255 -19.77 -4.32 -2.14
C ALA A 255 -21.19 -4.29 -2.72
N ALA A 256 -21.56 -3.19 -3.39
CA ALA A 256 -22.83 -2.99 -4.08
C ALA A 256 -23.11 -4.05 -5.15
N ARG A 257 -22.07 -4.72 -5.65
CA ARG A 257 -22.14 -5.79 -6.65
C ARG A 257 -22.12 -7.19 -6.03
N GLY A 258 -22.18 -7.29 -4.70
CA GLY A 258 -22.10 -8.55 -3.97
C GLY A 258 -20.70 -9.19 -4.01
N LEU A 259 -19.65 -8.37 -4.11
CA LEU A 259 -18.25 -8.79 -4.09
C LEU A 259 -17.59 -8.41 -2.76
N VAL A 260 -16.39 -8.95 -2.50
CA VAL A 260 -15.66 -8.71 -1.24
C VAL A 260 -14.57 -7.65 -1.46
N PRO A 261 -14.79 -6.39 -1.02
CA PRO A 261 -13.73 -5.39 -1.00
C PRO A 261 -12.76 -5.64 0.17
N LEU A 262 -11.46 -5.56 -0.10
CA LEU A 262 -10.42 -5.41 0.90
C LEU A 262 -9.92 -3.98 0.87
N HIS A 263 -10.24 -3.22 1.91
CA HIS A 263 -9.83 -1.83 2.02
C HIS A 263 -8.38 -1.74 2.54
N VAL A 264 -7.43 -2.01 1.66
CA VAL A 264 -6.00 -2.12 1.98
C VAL A 264 -5.17 -1.42 0.90
N PRO A 265 -4.09 -0.71 1.29
CA PRO A 265 -3.18 -0.09 0.33
C PRO A 265 -2.15 -1.12 -0.18
N LEU A 266 -1.46 -0.82 -1.28
CA LEU A 266 -0.59 -1.77 -1.97
C LEU A 266 0.62 -2.24 -1.16
N GLN A 267 1.07 -1.45 -0.19
CA GLN A 267 2.19 -1.77 0.69
C GLN A 267 1.85 -2.77 1.81
N GLN A 268 0.59 -3.16 1.94
CA GLN A 268 0.16 -4.01 3.04
C GLN A 268 0.18 -5.48 2.68
N ARG A 269 0.56 -6.28 3.67
CA ARG A 269 0.50 -7.73 3.57
C ARG A 269 -0.96 -8.16 3.39
N LEU A 270 -1.21 -8.95 2.36
CA LEU A 270 -2.51 -9.52 2.02
C LEU A 270 -3.02 -10.39 3.19
N PRO A 271 -4.20 -10.09 3.76
CA PRO A 271 -4.71 -10.73 4.97
C PRO A 271 -5.35 -12.09 4.68
N VAL A 272 -4.61 -12.97 4.00
CA VAL A 272 -5.03 -14.33 3.65
C VAL A 272 -3.93 -15.32 4.01
N PHE A 273 -4.31 -16.58 4.17
CA PHE A 273 -3.38 -17.66 4.51
C PHE A 273 -2.41 -17.97 3.36
N ASP A 274 -1.19 -18.34 3.72
CA ASP A 274 -0.10 -18.64 2.79
C ASP A 274 -0.48 -19.82 1.87
N GLY A 275 -0.12 -19.72 0.59
CA GLY A 275 -0.25 -20.82 -0.37
C GLY A 275 -1.68 -21.27 -0.67
N THR A 276 -2.69 -20.39 -0.54
CA THR A 276 -4.10 -20.74 -0.78
C THR A 276 -4.70 -20.16 -2.05
N MET A 277 -4.10 -19.11 -2.62
CA MET A 277 -4.65 -18.41 -3.77
C MET A 277 -4.23 -19.08 -5.08
N ASP A 278 -5.18 -19.25 -6.00
CA ASP A 278 -4.94 -19.83 -7.31
C ASP A 278 -4.52 -18.76 -8.34
N LEU A 279 -4.99 -17.52 -8.14
CA LEU A 279 -4.73 -16.37 -9.01
C LEU A 279 -4.52 -15.10 -8.19
N VAL A 280 -3.47 -14.34 -8.50
CA VAL A 280 -3.34 -12.94 -8.10
C VAL A 280 -3.19 -12.09 -9.35
N ARG A 281 -4.18 -11.24 -9.62
CA ARG A 281 -4.13 -10.23 -10.68
C ARG A 281 -3.71 -8.89 -10.09
N CYS A 282 -2.75 -8.24 -10.72
CA CYS A 282 -2.39 -6.85 -10.48
C CYS A 282 -2.95 -6.00 -11.62
N GLY A 283 -3.99 -5.20 -11.31
CA GLY A 283 -4.56 -4.26 -12.27
C GLY A 283 -3.70 -3.01 -12.46
N ARG A 284 -4.25 -2.02 -13.19
CA ARG A 284 -3.55 -0.78 -13.59
C ARG A 284 -3.08 0.10 -12.42
N ALA A 285 -3.64 -0.09 -11.23
CA ALA A 285 -3.19 0.63 -10.03
C ALA A 285 -1.75 0.24 -9.65
N VAL A 286 -1.31 -0.97 -10.02
CA VAL A 286 0.05 -1.46 -9.83
C VAL A 286 0.90 -1.00 -11.01
N ASN A 287 1.71 0.03 -10.80
CA ASN A 287 2.61 0.58 -11.82
C ASN A 287 3.76 1.37 -11.16
N ARG A 288 4.58 2.05 -11.98
CA ARG A 288 5.81 2.75 -11.56
C ARG A 288 5.69 3.87 -10.52
N TRP A 289 4.49 4.32 -10.11
CA TRP A 289 4.39 5.28 -8.99
C TRP A 289 4.77 4.65 -7.64
N ILE A 290 4.72 3.32 -7.56
CA ILE A 290 5.03 2.57 -6.34
C ILE A 290 6.56 2.54 -6.17
N PRO A 291 7.10 2.92 -5.00
CA PRO A 291 8.52 2.80 -4.71
C PRO A 291 9.03 1.36 -4.88
N LEU A 292 10.21 1.19 -5.49
CA LEU A 292 10.76 -0.13 -5.81
C LEU A 292 10.80 -1.12 -4.63
N PRO A 293 11.25 -0.74 -3.41
CA PRO A 293 11.25 -1.67 -2.27
C PRO A 293 9.84 -2.15 -1.90
N VAL A 294 8.83 -1.28 -2.04
CA VAL A 294 7.43 -1.62 -1.75
C VAL A 294 6.90 -2.61 -2.78
N MET A 295 7.25 -2.40 -4.06
CA MET A 295 6.85 -3.32 -5.13
C MET A 295 7.50 -4.70 -4.98
N GLU A 296 8.78 -4.75 -4.58
CA GLU A 296 9.47 -6.01 -4.32
C GLU A 296 8.85 -6.78 -3.15
N PHE A 297 8.52 -6.09 -2.04
CA PHE A 297 7.78 -6.72 -0.93
C PHE A 297 6.38 -7.18 -1.34
N MET A 298 5.68 -6.42 -2.17
CA MET A 298 4.38 -6.84 -2.72
C MET A 298 4.54 -8.12 -3.54
N PHE A 299 5.58 -8.26 -4.37
CA PHE A 299 5.83 -9.49 -5.12
C PHE A 299 6.17 -10.69 -4.23
N TYR A 300 6.92 -10.49 -3.15
CA TYR A 300 7.12 -11.56 -2.14
C TYR A 300 5.82 -11.95 -1.47
N ASP A 301 4.93 -10.99 -1.22
CA ASP A 301 3.65 -11.28 -0.61
C ASP A 301 2.69 -12.00 -1.57
N VAL A 302 2.74 -11.64 -2.86
CA VAL A 302 2.09 -12.37 -3.94
C VAL A 302 2.62 -13.81 -4.02
N ASP A 303 3.93 -14.03 -3.93
CA ASP A 303 4.50 -15.37 -3.87
C ASP A 303 3.96 -16.12 -2.66
N ARG A 304 4.00 -15.52 -1.47
CA ARG A 304 3.51 -16.12 -0.24
C ARG A 304 2.07 -16.64 -0.37
N VAL A 305 1.14 -15.83 -0.89
CA VAL A 305 -0.28 -16.22 -0.94
C VAL A 305 -0.60 -17.20 -2.06
N LEU A 306 0.19 -17.22 -3.14
CA LEU A 306 -0.01 -18.13 -4.27
C LEU A 306 0.38 -19.57 -3.89
N ARG A 307 -0.53 -20.52 -4.16
CA ARG A 307 -0.21 -21.94 -4.11
C ARG A 307 0.75 -22.33 -5.23
N GLY A 308 1.44 -23.47 -5.08
CA GLY A 308 2.19 -24.09 -6.18
C GLY A 308 1.30 -24.30 -7.42
N GLY A 309 1.77 -23.90 -8.59
CA GLY A 309 1.02 -23.93 -9.85
C GLY A 309 -0.01 -22.80 -10.03
N GLY A 310 -0.15 -21.89 -9.06
CA GLY A 310 -0.98 -20.69 -9.17
C GLY A 310 -0.38 -19.62 -10.10
N TYR A 311 -1.16 -18.60 -10.43
CA TYR A 311 -0.79 -17.59 -11.42
C TYR A 311 -0.67 -16.17 -10.82
N LEU A 312 0.42 -15.50 -11.16
CA LEU A 312 0.53 -14.05 -11.08
C LEU A 312 0.20 -13.46 -12.45
N TRP A 313 -0.78 -12.57 -12.51
CA TRP A 313 -1.16 -11.83 -13.71
C TRP A 313 -0.90 -10.33 -13.51
N LEU A 314 0.12 -9.80 -14.15
CA LEU A 314 0.34 -8.35 -14.29
C LEU A 314 -0.45 -7.86 -15.51
N ASP A 315 -1.51 -7.08 -15.29
CA ASP A 315 -2.41 -6.62 -16.36
C ASP A 315 -2.15 -5.14 -16.69
N ARG A 316 -1.42 -4.91 -17.79
CA ARG A 316 -1.03 -3.58 -18.27
C ARG A 316 -0.34 -2.75 -17.18
N PHE A 317 0.61 -3.37 -16.49
CA PHE A 317 1.62 -2.67 -15.69
C PHE A 317 2.33 -1.65 -16.59
N PHE A 318 2.66 -0.45 -16.11
CA PHE A 318 3.41 0.49 -16.94
C PHE A 318 4.57 1.13 -16.20
N CYS A 319 5.63 1.38 -16.96
CA CYS A 319 6.87 2.02 -16.55
C CYS A 319 7.54 2.66 -17.78
N LYS A 320 8.69 3.32 -17.58
CA LYS A 320 9.53 3.71 -18.73
C LYS A 320 10.11 2.46 -19.37
N ALA A 321 10.38 2.51 -20.67
CA ALA A 321 10.94 1.38 -21.41
C ALA A 321 12.27 0.87 -20.80
N MET A 322 13.21 1.77 -20.49
CA MET A 322 14.49 1.40 -19.88
C MET A 322 14.31 0.76 -18.49
N ASP A 323 13.43 1.34 -17.66
CA ASP A 323 13.14 0.78 -16.33
C ASP A 323 12.53 -0.63 -16.43
N LEU A 324 11.78 -0.94 -17.49
CA LEU A 324 11.22 -2.27 -17.69
C LEU A 324 12.36 -3.29 -17.78
N GLU A 325 13.34 -3.05 -18.63
CA GLU A 325 14.46 -3.94 -18.92
C GLU A 325 15.46 -3.99 -17.74
N GLU A 326 15.82 -2.84 -17.18
CA GLU A 326 16.90 -2.75 -16.19
C GLU A 326 16.43 -3.01 -14.75
N VAL A 327 15.14 -2.81 -14.45
CA VAL A 327 14.63 -2.83 -13.07
C VAL A 327 13.50 -3.84 -12.88
N TYR A 328 12.39 -3.69 -13.61
CA TYR A 328 11.19 -4.48 -13.33
C TYR A 328 11.29 -5.92 -13.82
N GLU A 329 11.88 -6.15 -15.00
CA GLU A 329 12.12 -7.51 -15.51
C GLU A 329 13.01 -8.34 -14.59
N PRO A 330 14.19 -7.85 -14.17
CA PRO A 330 15.02 -8.54 -13.19
C PRO A 330 14.30 -8.78 -11.87
N MET A 331 13.57 -7.79 -11.34
CA MET A 331 12.81 -7.91 -10.08
C MET A 331 11.76 -9.02 -10.16
N ILE A 332 10.95 -9.04 -11.23
CA ILE A 332 9.95 -10.09 -11.46
C ILE A 332 10.65 -11.44 -11.68
N GLY A 333 11.79 -11.45 -12.38
CA GLY A 333 12.59 -12.65 -12.65
C GLY A 333 13.08 -13.36 -11.38
N LYS A 334 13.36 -12.63 -10.30
CA LYS A 334 13.76 -13.21 -8.99
C LYS A 334 12.72 -14.17 -8.40
N LEU A 335 11.45 -14.10 -8.82
CA LEU A 335 10.42 -15.04 -8.38
C LEU A 335 10.64 -16.46 -8.92
N GLY A 336 11.37 -16.62 -10.03
CA GLY A 336 11.60 -17.92 -10.67
C GLY A 336 10.34 -18.53 -11.30
N TYR A 337 9.34 -17.71 -11.61
CA TYR A 337 8.07 -18.19 -12.18
C TYR A 337 8.21 -18.48 -13.67
N LYS A 338 7.48 -19.50 -14.14
CA LYS A 338 7.40 -19.83 -15.56
C LYS A 338 6.61 -18.75 -16.30
N LYS A 339 7.21 -18.15 -17.34
CA LYS A 339 6.53 -17.19 -18.22
C LYS A 339 5.50 -17.93 -19.09
N VAL A 340 4.22 -17.62 -18.89
CA VAL A 340 3.09 -18.13 -19.70
C VAL A 340 2.71 -17.13 -20.79
N LYS A 341 2.72 -15.84 -20.44
CA LYS A 341 2.58 -14.72 -21.37
C LYS A 341 3.55 -13.63 -20.97
N TRP A 342 4.19 -13.01 -21.95
CA TRP A 342 5.02 -11.82 -21.79
C TRP A 342 4.82 -10.93 -23.01
N ALA A 343 4.04 -9.85 -22.87
CA ALA A 343 3.74 -8.95 -23.97
C ALA A 343 4.01 -7.51 -23.55
N VAL A 344 4.75 -6.79 -24.39
CA VAL A 344 5.13 -5.38 -24.18
C VAL A 344 4.63 -4.57 -25.37
N ALA A 345 4.05 -3.40 -25.12
CA ALA A 345 3.74 -2.44 -26.17
C ALA A 345 3.79 -1.00 -25.65
N ASN A 346 4.00 -0.05 -26.56
CA ASN A 346 4.06 1.37 -26.21
C ASN A 346 2.75 1.87 -25.60
N LYS A 347 2.87 2.72 -24.58
CA LYS A 347 1.75 3.48 -24.04
C LYS A 347 1.58 4.76 -24.86
N THR A 348 0.52 4.80 -25.67
CA THR A 348 0.33 5.81 -26.72
C THR A 348 -0.49 7.04 -26.30
N ASP A 349 -0.91 7.11 -25.03
CA ASP A 349 -1.54 8.32 -24.51
C ASP A 349 -0.50 9.45 -24.33
N PRO A 350 -0.92 10.72 -24.15
CA PRO A 350 0.00 11.85 -24.12
C PRO A 350 1.10 11.73 -23.05
N SER A 351 0.80 11.16 -21.89
CA SER A 351 1.82 10.96 -20.85
C SER A 351 2.81 9.86 -21.24
N GLY A 352 2.34 8.81 -21.91
CA GLY A 352 3.19 7.71 -22.32
C GLY A 352 4.17 8.08 -23.41
N LEU A 353 3.70 8.80 -24.43
CA LEU A 353 4.57 9.33 -25.48
C LEU A 353 5.61 10.30 -24.93
N LYS A 354 5.21 11.19 -24.01
CA LYS A 354 6.11 12.17 -23.39
C LYS A 354 7.24 11.52 -22.59
N ASN A 355 6.94 10.42 -21.90
CA ASN A 355 7.86 9.80 -20.93
C ASN A 355 8.52 8.50 -21.45
N GLY A 356 8.26 8.09 -22.69
CA GLY A 356 8.74 6.82 -23.24
C GLY A 356 8.20 5.61 -22.46
N GLU A 357 6.91 5.63 -22.13
CA GLU A 357 6.28 4.57 -21.34
C GLU A 357 5.84 3.38 -22.19
N VAL A 358 5.95 2.20 -21.59
CA VAL A 358 5.45 0.94 -22.13
C VAL A 358 4.47 0.32 -21.15
N TYR A 359 3.56 -0.48 -21.69
CA TYR A 359 2.76 -1.42 -20.94
C TYR A 359 3.38 -2.82 -21.01
N LEU A 360 3.37 -3.53 -19.89
CA LEU A 360 3.62 -4.97 -19.77
C LEU A 360 2.32 -5.67 -19.38
N THR A 361 1.92 -6.67 -20.16
CA THR A 361 1.01 -7.72 -19.70
C THR A 361 1.78 -9.04 -19.57
N ALA A 362 1.85 -9.57 -18.35
CA ALA A 362 2.51 -10.83 -18.07
C ALA A 362 1.61 -11.78 -17.30
N VAL A 363 1.66 -13.06 -17.66
CA VAL A 363 1.10 -14.15 -16.86
C VAL A 363 2.23 -15.10 -16.54
N LEU A 364 2.42 -15.36 -15.25
CA LEU A 364 3.52 -16.10 -14.68
C LEU A 364 2.96 -17.20 -13.79
N GLN A 365 3.44 -18.43 -13.95
CA GLN A 365 3.00 -19.57 -13.14
C GLN A 365 4.04 -19.89 -12.08
N LYS A 366 3.60 -19.96 -10.81
CA LYS A 366 4.43 -20.37 -9.67
C LYS A 366 4.84 -21.84 -9.84
N PRO A 367 6.12 -22.21 -9.67
CA PRO A 367 6.56 -23.60 -9.67
C PRO A 367 5.83 -24.43 -8.60
N VAL A 368 5.57 -25.71 -8.87
CA VAL A 368 4.97 -26.63 -7.88
C VAL A 368 6.01 -27.06 -6.83
N SER A 369 7.27 -27.15 -7.25
CA SER A 369 8.45 -27.34 -6.41
C SER A 369 9.54 -26.38 -6.88
N ARG A 370 10.36 -25.87 -5.94
CA ARG A 370 11.56 -25.08 -6.25
C ARG A 370 12.79 -25.96 -6.30
#